data_AF-A0A6N2NC86-F1
#
_entry.id   AF-A0A6N2NC86-F1
#
_cell.length_a   1.000
_cell.length_b   1.000
_cell.length_c   1.000
_cell.angle_alpha   90.00
_cell.angle_beta   90.00
_cell.angle_gamma   90.00
#
_symmetry.space_group_name_H-M   'P 1'
#
loop_
_entity.id
_entity.type
_entity.pdbx_description
1 polymer ?
#
loop_
_entity_poly.entity_id
_entity_poly.type
_entity_poly.pdbx_seq_one_letter_code
_entity_poly.pdbx_strand_id
1 'polypeptide(L)' 'MKAINPGLIYDAGEDDYDKFLCVLGYSRKQLRLVTGDDSSCSGVTKEAVWNLNYPSLGLSVGSGHSITRVVHHFIELF' A
#
# COMPACT_ATOMS: atom_id res chain seq x y z
N MET A 1 -14.23 -24.79 -5.86
CA MET A 1 -13.42 -23.57 -6.09
C MET A 1 -13.54 -22.69 -4.84
N LYS A 2 -12.45 -22.40 -4.12
CA LYS A 2 -12.52 -21.66 -2.83
C LYS A 2 -12.58 -20.12 -3.01
N ALA A 3 -12.09 -19.61 -4.13
CA ALA A 3 -12.08 -18.17 -4.41
C ALA A 3 -13.47 -17.53 -4.60
N ILE A 4 -14.52 -18.32 -4.86
CA ILE A 4 -15.89 -17.82 -5.02
C ILE A 4 -16.46 -17.30 -3.69
N ASN A 5 -16.06 -17.90 -2.57
CA ASN A 5 -16.47 -17.46 -1.23
C ASN A 5 -15.22 -17.47 -0.32
N PRO A 6 -14.41 -16.40 -0.37
CA PRO A 6 -13.13 -16.33 0.34
C PRO A 6 -13.30 -16.04 1.84
N GLY A 7 -14.51 -15.68 2.30
CA GLY A 7 -14.80 -15.28 3.67
C GLY A 7 -14.36 -13.85 4.00
N LEU A 8 -13.08 -13.53 3.77
CA LEU A 8 -12.49 -12.21 3.97
C LEU A 8 -11.74 -11.76 2.71
N ILE A 9 -11.84 -10.47 2.39
CA ILE A 9 -11.15 -9.82 1.27
C ILE A 9 -10.38 -8.62 1.81
N TYR A 10 -9.26 -8.31 1.18
CA TYR A 10 -8.45 -7.14 1.46
C TYR A 10 -8.76 -6.12 0.37
N ASP A 11 -9.56 -5.11 0.68
CA ASP A 11 -9.90 -4.05 -0.25
C ASP A 11 -8.83 -2.96 -0.26
N ALA A 12 -8.51 -2.45 -1.45
CA ALA A 12 -7.63 -1.31 -1.67
C ALA A 12 -8.16 -0.51 -2.87
N GLY A 13 -8.26 0.80 -2.70
CA GLY A 13 -8.68 1.73 -3.76
C GLY A 13 -7.51 2.40 -4.47
N GLU A 14 -7.80 3.18 -5.52
CA GLU A 14 -6.79 3.95 -6.27
C GLU A 14 -5.98 4.87 -5.34
N ASP A 15 -6.64 5.56 -4.41
CA ASP A 15 -6.00 6.43 -3.41
C ASP A 15 -4.94 5.71 -2.55
N ASP A 16 -5.14 4.42 -2.27
CA ASP A 16 -4.18 3.63 -1.48
C ASP A 16 -2.91 3.34 -2.29
N TYR A 17 -3.06 3.12 -3.59
CA TYR A 17 -1.95 2.95 -4.53
C TYR A 17 -1.23 4.27 -4.79
N ASP A 18 -1.95 5.40 -4.86
CA ASP A 18 -1.34 6.72 -4.99
C ASP A 18 -0.43 7.03 -3.80
N LYS A 19 -0.93 6.84 -2.58
CA LYS A 19 -0.15 6.99 -1.34
C LYS A 19 1.05 6.06 -1.33
N PHE A 20 0.86 4.80 -1.73
CA PHE A 20 1.92 3.80 -1.78
C PHE A 20 3.03 4.18 -2.77
N LEU A 21 2.68 4.63 -3.98
CA LEU A 21 3.66 5.08 -4.98
C LEU A 21 4.40 6.34 -4.53
N CYS A 22 3.69 7.30 -3.93
CA CYS A 22 4.27 8.50 -3.37
C CYS A 22 5.36 8.20 -2.32
N VAL A 23 5.08 7.24 -1.46
CA VAL A 23 6.03 6.74 -0.46
C VAL A 23 7.28 6.15 -1.09
N LEU A 24 7.12 5.39 -2.18
CA LEU A 24 8.24 4.78 -2.90
C LEU A 24 9.14 5.82 -3.58
N GLY A 25 8.79 7.10 -3.49
CA GLY A 25 9.57 8.22 -4.03
C GLY A 25 9.16 8.61 -5.44
N TYR A 26 7.96 8.23 -5.90
CA TYR A 26 7.45 8.67 -7.19
C TYR A 26 7.25 10.18 -7.17
N SER A 27 7.87 10.87 -8.14
CA SER A 27 7.58 12.27 -8.40
C SER A 27 6.16 12.45 -8.93
N ARG A 28 5.59 13.65 -8.78
CA ARG A 28 4.27 14.00 -9.33
C ARG A 28 4.13 13.65 -10.81
N LYS A 29 5.20 13.85 -11.59
CA LYS A 29 5.21 13.51 -13.01
C LYS A 29 5.12 12.00 -13.25
N GLN A 30 5.85 11.19 -12.48
CA GLN A 30 5.80 9.73 -12.59
C GLN A 30 4.45 9.19 -12.12
N LEU A 31 3.90 9.74 -11.03
CA LEU A 31 2.59 9.34 -10.53
C LEU A 31 1.52 9.52 -11.61
N ARG A 32 1.43 10.71 -12.21
CA ARG A 32 0.46 11.03 -13.27
C ARG A 32 0.62 10.19 -14.54
N LEU A 33 1.84 9.74 -14.83
CA LEU A 33 2.08 8.81 -15.94
C LEU A 33 1.52 7.41 -15.66
N VAL A 34 1.45 7.01 -14.38
CA VAL A 34 0.91 5.71 -13.96
C VAL A 34 -0.61 5.79 -13.78
N THR A 35 -1.11 6.83 -13.11
CA THR A 35 -2.54 6.99 -12.79
C THR A 35 -3.34 7.48 -13.99
N GLY A 36 -2.72 8.25 -14.88
CA GLY A 36 -3.38 8.84 -16.05
C GLY A 36 -4.25 10.06 -15.74
N ASP A 37 -4.19 10.57 -14.51
CA ASP A 37 -4.98 11.70 -14.02
C ASP A 37 -4.08 12.79 -13.38
N ASP A 38 -4.69 13.69 -12.60
CA ASP A 38 -4.00 14.82 -11.95
C ASP A 38 -3.47 14.50 -10.54
N SER A 39 -3.38 13.22 -10.15
CA SER A 39 -2.96 12.78 -8.83
C SER A 39 -1.67 13.41 -8.31
N SER A 40 -1.59 13.52 -6.98
CA SER A 40 -0.46 14.16 -6.30
C SER A 40 -0.23 13.64 -4.88
N CYS A 41 1.03 13.69 -4.44
CA CYS A 41 1.47 13.21 -3.13
C CYS A 41 1.19 14.19 -1.96
N SER A 42 0.22 15.08 -2.10
CA SER A 42 -0.12 16.06 -1.04
C SER A 42 -0.69 15.35 0.18
N GLY A 43 -0.11 15.60 1.36
CA GLY A 43 -0.61 15.06 2.63
C GLY A 43 -0.21 13.61 2.92
N VAL A 44 0.66 13.01 2.09
CA VAL A 44 1.20 11.67 2.36
C VAL A 44 2.31 11.79 3.41
N THR A 45 2.08 11.20 4.58
CA THR A 45 3.08 11.16 5.66
C THR A 45 3.88 9.86 5.60
N LYS A 46 5.05 9.83 6.28
CA LYS A 46 5.88 8.62 6.34
C LYS A 46 5.20 7.46 7.10
N GLU A 47 4.13 7.71 7.83
CA GLU A 47 3.36 6.63 8.45
C GLU A 47 2.51 5.86 7.42
N ALA A 48 2.20 6.46 6.27
CA ALA A 48 1.50 5.79 5.16
C ALA A 48 2.39 4.77 4.42
N VAL A 49 3.69 4.70 4.76
CA VAL A 49 4.73 4.07 3.93
C VAL A 49 4.48 2.58 3.66
N TRP A 50 3.76 1.90 4.53
CA TRP A 50 3.63 0.45 4.46
C TRP A 50 2.22 -0.06 4.75
N ASN A 51 1.19 0.77 4.61
CA ASN A 51 -0.18 0.41 5.00
C ASN A 51 -1.08 0.04 3.82
N LEU A 52 -0.51 -0.43 2.70
CA LEU A 52 -1.32 -1.01 1.63
C LEU A 52 -1.98 -2.29 2.15
N ASN A 53 -3.30 -2.36 2.04
CA ASN A 53 -4.10 -3.51 2.46
C ASN A 53 -3.95 -4.67 1.46
N TYR A 54 -2.77 -5.28 1.43
CA TYR A 54 -2.39 -6.30 0.46
C TYR A 54 -2.35 -7.68 1.14
N PRO A 55 -2.83 -8.77 0.49
CA PRO A 55 -2.96 -10.10 1.11
C PRO A 55 -1.62 -10.83 1.32
N SER A 56 -0.50 -10.11 1.36
CA SER A 56 0.84 -10.65 1.62
C SER A 56 1.74 -9.61 2.26
N LEU A 57 2.74 -10.07 3.03
CA LEU A 57 3.73 -9.21 3.67
C LEU A 57 5.06 -9.24 2.92
N GLY A 58 5.54 -8.07 2.52
CA GLY A 58 6.87 -7.87 1.92
C GLY A 58 7.80 -7.10 2.86
N LEU A 59 9.05 -7.56 2.99
CA LEU A 59 10.10 -6.93 3.77
C LEU A 59 11.40 -6.94 2.97
N SER A 60 12.03 -5.78 2.83
CA SER A 60 13.38 -5.65 2.27
C SER A 60 14.36 -5.47 3.42
N VAL A 61 15.31 -6.39 3.55
CA VAL A 61 16.29 -6.42 4.65
C VAL A 61 17.69 -6.38 4.07
N GLY A 62 18.50 -5.40 4.49
CA GLY A 62 19.92 -5.36 4.15
C GLY A 62 20.67 -6.53 4.79
N SER A 63 21.72 -7.03 4.13
CA SER A 63 22.57 -8.09 4.68
C SER A 63 23.06 -7.72 6.09
N GLY A 64 22.94 -8.66 7.04
CA GLY A 64 23.36 -8.47 8.43
C GLY A 64 22.48 -7.53 9.26
N HIS A 65 21.37 -7.01 8.73
CA HIS A 65 20.43 -6.17 9.46
C HIS A 65 19.18 -6.95 9.87
N SER A 66 18.53 -6.51 10.95
CA SER A 66 17.21 -6.99 11.37
C SER A 66 16.21 -5.86 11.24
N ILE A 67 15.00 -6.17 10.76
CA ILE A 67 13.89 -5.24 10.68
C ILE A 67 12.66 -5.84 11.37
N THR A 68 11.94 -5.01 12.11
CA THR A 68 10.65 -5.37 12.72
C THR A 68 9.57 -4.54 12.05
N ARG A 69 8.50 -5.20 11.60
CA ARG A 69 7.31 -4.54 11.04
C ARG A 69 6.08 -4.96 11.83
N VAL A 70 5.30 -3.97 12.27
CA VAL A 70 3.98 -4.18 12.87
C VAL A 70 2.95 -4.00 11.78
N VAL A 71 2.03 -4.96 11.66
CA VAL A 71 0.94 -4.93 10.69
C VAL A 71 -0.36 -4.87 11.47
N HIS A 72 -1.17 -3.86 11.16
CA HIS A 72 -2.49 -3.71 11.75
C HIS A 72 -3.51 -4.37 10.83
N HIS A 73 -4.25 -5.35 11.36
CA HIS A 73 -5.35 -5.98 10.66
C HIS A 73 -6.64 -5.29 11.10
N PHE A 74 -7.23 -4.50 10.20
CA PHE A 74 -8.52 -3.87 10.46
C PHE A 74 -9.61 -4.75 9.85
N ILE A 75 -10.42 -5.35 10.72
CA ILE A 75 -11.64 -6.05 10.30
C ILE A 75 -12.69 -4.96 10.16
N GLU A 76 -12.95 -4.52 8.94
CA GLU A 76 -14.18 -3.78 8.64
C GLU A 76 -15.35 -4.74 8.91
N LEU A 77 -16.20 -4.43 9.90
CA LEU A 77 -17.51 -5.04 10.03
C LEU A 77 -18.39 -4.39 8.96
N PHE A 78 -18.61 -5.11 7.85
CA PHE A 78 -19.69 -4.76 6.92
C PHE A 78 -21.05 -4.86 7.62
#